data_AF-A0A845YGG4-F1
#
_entry.id   AF-A0A845YGG4-F1
#
_cell.length_a   1.000
_cell.length_b   1.000
_cell.length_c   1.000
_cell.angle_alpha   90.00
_cell.angle_beta   90.00
_cell.angle_gamma   90.00
#
_symmetry.space_group_name_H-M   'P 1'
#
loop_
_entity.id
_entity.type
_entity.pdbx_description
1 polymer ?
#
loop_
_entity_poly.entity_id
_entity_poly.type
_entity_poly.pdbx_seq_one_letter_code
_entity_poly.pdbx_strand_id
1 'polypeptide(L)'
;MLSNDATQKPMIQRIEKVVTILMAERPLFKEELNYAEMVNHLTQLFQQNLPIEEFNTMSEQELKKHCSGIMVIEAVAGTLNELSPEQLAIFDEAIKRK
;
A
#
# COMPACT_ATOMS: atom_id res chain seq x y z
N MET A 1 -19.25 23.94 -2.41
CA MET A 1 -18.84 22.94 -1.41
C MET A 1 -17.33 23.11 -1.21
N LEU A 2 -16.93 23.75 -0.11
CA LEU A 2 -15.56 24.21 0.13
C LEU A 2 -15.14 23.75 1.53
N SER A 3 -14.75 22.48 1.70
CA SER A 3 -14.23 22.00 2.99
C SER A 3 -13.25 20.81 2.94
N ASN A 4 -12.89 20.28 1.77
CA ASN A 4 -12.13 19.02 1.71
C ASN A 4 -10.61 19.14 1.49
N ASP A 5 -10.08 20.31 1.10
CA ASP A 5 -8.65 20.41 0.74
C ASP A 5 -7.69 20.60 1.94
N ALA A 6 -8.18 21.15 3.05
CA ALA A 6 -7.34 21.48 4.21
C ALA A 6 -7.05 20.24 5.10
N THR A 7 -7.97 19.28 5.15
CA THR A 7 -7.87 18.07 5.97
C THR A 7 -7.21 16.89 5.24
N GLN A 8 -7.19 16.91 3.90
CA GLN A 8 -6.56 15.86 3.09
C GLN A 8 -5.03 16.03 2.97
N LYS A 9 -4.53 17.26 2.93
CA LYS A 9 -3.08 17.52 2.85
C LYS A 9 -2.27 16.84 3.99
N PRO A 10 -2.70 16.92 5.27
CA PRO A 10 -2.01 16.22 6.36
C PRO A 10 -2.00 14.70 6.21
N MET A 11 -3.08 14.10 5.69
CA MET A 11 -3.17 12.66 5.45
C MET A 11 -2.18 12.22 4.38
N ILE A 12 -2.21 12.89 3.22
CA ILE A 12 -1.31 12.58 2.09
C ILE A 12 0.14 12.67 2.55
N GLN A 13 0.53 13.72 3.26
CA GLN A 13 1.90 13.89 3.75
C GLN A 13 2.36 12.75 4.69
N ARG A 14 1.47 12.28 5.56
CA ARG A 14 1.76 11.14 6.45
C ARG A 14 1.94 9.85 5.66
N ILE A 15 1.11 9.64 4.64
CA ILE A 15 1.21 8.47 3.74
C ILE A 15 2.49 8.55 2.91
N GLU A 16 2.82 9.69 2.30
CA GLU A 16 4.06 9.92 1.55
C GLU A 16 5.30 9.58 2.38
N LYS A 17 5.35 10.05 3.63
CA LYS A 17 6.44 9.72 4.56
C LYS A 17 6.57 8.22 4.77
N VAL A 18 5.46 7.54 5.05
CA VAL A 18 5.45 6.08 5.29
C VAL A 18 5.83 5.30 4.03
N VAL A 19 5.31 5.66 2.86
CA VAL A 19 5.65 5.01 1.58
C VAL A 19 7.13 5.18 1.28
N THR A 20 7.67 6.39 1.48
CA THR A 20 9.11 6.68 1.32
C THR A 20 9.96 5.75 2.19
N ILE A 21 9.62 5.60 3.47
CA ILE A 21 10.32 4.73 4.41
C ILE A 21 10.23 3.26 3.95
N LEU A 22 9.02 2.79 3.63
CA LEU A 22 8.80 1.39 3.24
C LEU A 22 9.53 1.02 1.95
N MET A 23 9.51 1.89 0.94
CA MET A 23 10.24 1.69 -0.30
C MET A 23 11.76 1.76 -0.07
N ALA A 24 12.24 2.62 0.83
CA ALA A 24 13.65 2.66 1.18
C ALA A 24 14.12 1.36 1.87
N GLU A 25 13.30 0.78 2.73
CA GLU A 25 13.60 -0.42 3.52
C GLU A 25 13.51 -1.73 2.74
N ARG A 26 12.70 -1.81 1.67
CA ARG A 26 12.40 -3.06 0.96
C ARG A 26 12.65 -2.92 -0.55
N PRO A 27 13.70 -3.56 -1.10
CA PRO A 27 14.02 -3.52 -2.52
C PRO A 27 12.84 -3.92 -3.42
N LEU A 28 12.11 -4.98 -3.06
CA LEU A 28 10.91 -5.44 -3.78
C LEU A 28 9.91 -4.32 -4.04
N PHE A 29 9.70 -3.41 -3.08
CA PHE A 29 8.75 -2.32 -3.26
C PHE A 29 9.22 -1.26 -4.26
N LYS A 30 10.53 -1.09 -4.46
CA LYS A 30 11.05 -0.18 -5.47
C LYS A 30 11.02 -0.79 -6.87
N GLU A 31 11.14 -2.11 -6.94
CA GLU A 31 11.16 -2.87 -8.19
C GLU A 31 9.74 -3.02 -8.75
N GLU A 32 8.79 -3.38 -7.90
CA GLU A 32 7.44 -3.77 -8.33
C GLU A 32 6.39 -2.64 -8.25
N LEU A 33 6.62 -1.59 -7.44
CA LEU A 33 5.59 -0.58 -7.17
C LEU A 33 5.99 0.82 -7.64
N ASN A 34 5.00 1.56 -8.14
CA ASN A 34 5.14 2.97 -8.42
C ASN A 34 4.81 3.84 -7.19
N TYR A 35 5.69 4.76 -6.83
CA TYR A 35 5.52 5.64 -5.66
C TYR A 35 4.22 6.46 -5.72
N ALA A 36 3.96 7.13 -6.84
CA ALA A 36 2.82 8.04 -6.97
C ALA A 36 1.50 7.27 -6.96
N GLU A 37 1.47 6.10 -7.61
CA GLU A 37 0.31 5.22 -7.60
C GLU A 37 0.04 4.69 -6.20
N MET A 38 1.07 4.26 -5.46
CA MET A 38 0.88 3.77 -4.10
C MET A 38 0.39 4.85 -3.13
N VAL A 39 0.94 6.06 -3.20
CA VAL A 39 0.47 7.18 -2.37
C VAL A 39 -1.00 7.49 -2.66
N ASN A 40 -1.38 7.55 -3.94
CA ASN A 40 -2.77 7.80 -4.33
C ASN A 40 -3.70 6.66 -3.89
N HIS A 41 -3.32 5.42 -4.15
CA HIS A 41 -4.11 4.24 -3.81
C HIS A 41 -4.34 4.12 -2.30
N LEU A 42 -3.27 4.25 -1.50
CA LEU A 42 -3.38 4.23 -0.04
C LEU A 42 -4.25 5.39 0.47
N THR A 43 -4.08 6.59 -0.08
CA THR A 43 -4.90 7.76 0.30
C THR A 43 -6.38 7.48 0.03
N GLN A 44 -6.72 6.96 -1.15
CA GLN A 44 -8.10 6.61 -1.49
C GLN A 44 -8.65 5.52 -0.57
N LEU A 45 -7.88 4.46 -0.30
CA LEU A 45 -8.29 3.39 0.61
C LEU A 45 -8.59 3.92 2.02
N PHE A 46 -7.70 4.74 2.59
CA PHE A 46 -7.96 5.30 3.91
C PHE A 46 -9.15 6.26 3.90
N GLN A 47 -9.30 7.11 2.88
CA GLN A 47 -10.44 8.03 2.76
C GLN A 47 -11.78 7.30 2.65
N GLN A 48 -11.82 6.17 1.95
CA GLN A 48 -13.05 5.40 1.74
C GLN A 48 -13.44 4.55 2.95
N ASN A 49 -12.46 4.08 3.72
CA ASN A 49 -12.68 3.07 4.75
C ASN A 49 -12.49 3.59 6.18
N LEU A 50 -11.97 4.81 6.37
CA LEU A 50 -11.66 5.34 7.70
C LEU A 50 -12.07 6.82 7.82
N PRO A 51 -12.81 7.18 8.88
CA PRO A 51 -13.03 8.59 9.21
C PRO A 51 -11.71 9.34 9.43
N ILE A 52 -11.64 10.59 8.98
CA ILE A 52 -10.41 11.40 9.09
C ILE A 52 -9.94 11.58 10.53
N GLU A 53 -10.86 11.64 11.50
CA GLU A 53 -10.55 11.74 12.93
C GLU A 53 -9.82 10.49 13.43
N GLU A 54 -10.30 9.31 13.06
CA GLU A 54 -9.66 8.03 13.39
C GLU A 54 -8.27 7.94 12.74
N PHE A 55 -8.16 8.29 11.46
CA PHE A 55 -6.86 8.35 10.78
C PHE A 55 -5.87 9.28 11.50
N ASN A 56 -6.33 10.44 11.96
CA ASN A 56 -5.48 11.40 12.66
C ASN A 56 -4.99 10.88 14.02
N THR A 57 -5.75 10.00 14.68
CA THR A 57 -5.33 9.37 15.94
C THR A 57 -4.40 8.16 15.75
N MET A 58 -4.36 7.57 14.55
CA MET A 58 -3.52 6.41 14.24
C MET A 58 -2.05 6.73 14.47
N SER A 59 -1.30 5.82 15.10
CA SER A 59 0.14 5.99 15.30
C SER A 59 0.92 5.83 13.99
N GLU A 60 2.14 6.38 13.92
CA GLU A 60 3.00 6.18 12.73
C GLU A 60 3.36 4.70 12.50
N GLN A 61 3.58 3.94 13.59
CA GLN A 61 3.87 2.51 13.52
C GLN A 61 2.68 1.72 12.98
N GLU A 62 1.47 2.05 13.43
CA GLU A 62 0.24 1.43 12.95
C GLU A 62 0.00 1.76 11.48
N LEU A 63 0.11 3.04 11.09
CA LEU A 63 0.01 3.45 9.68
C LEU A 63 1.03 2.70 8.81
N LYS A 64 2.29 2.61 9.27
CA LYS A 64 3.34 1.85 8.58
C LYS A 64 2.97 0.36 8.43
N LYS A 65 2.37 -0.25 9.45
CA LYS A 65 1.91 -1.64 9.39
C LYS A 65 0.80 -1.83 8.35
N HIS A 66 -0.20 -0.96 8.32
CA HIS A 66 -1.29 -1.02 7.33
C HIS A 66 -0.78 -0.80 5.91
N CYS A 67 -0.01 0.27 5.67
CA CYS A 67 0.58 0.55 4.36
C CYS A 67 1.47 -0.61 3.89
N SER A 68 2.30 -1.16 4.78
CA SER A 68 3.14 -2.32 4.46
C SER A 68 2.31 -3.53 4.01
N GLY A 69 1.19 -3.83 4.68
CA GLY A 69 0.35 -4.96 4.32
C GLY A 69 -0.23 -4.81 2.91
N ILE A 70 -0.78 -3.64 2.63
CA ILE A 70 -1.35 -3.31 1.31
C ILE A 70 -0.26 -3.36 0.23
N MET A 71 0.89 -2.72 0.45
CA MET A 71 1.99 -2.71 -0.50
C MET A 71 2.56 -4.11 -0.79
N VAL A 72 2.56 -5.04 0.18
CA VAL A 72 2.95 -6.44 -0.08
C VAL A 72 1.95 -7.10 -1.03
N ILE A 73 0.65 -6.90 -0.84
CA ILE A 73 -0.39 -7.49 -1.70
C ILE A 73 -0.24 -6.96 -3.13
N GLU A 74 -0.09 -5.65 -3.29
CA GLU A 74 0.09 -5.02 -4.61
C GLU A 74 1.36 -5.51 -5.30
N ALA A 75 2.48 -5.60 -4.58
CA ALA A 75 3.75 -6.04 -5.15
C ALA A 75 3.68 -7.49 -5.61
N VAL A 76 3.10 -8.37 -4.77
CA VAL A 76 2.93 -9.79 -5.12
C VAL A 76 1.95 -9.95 -6.29
N ALA A 77 0.86 -9.18 -6.33
CA ALA A 77 -0.08 -9.22 -7.44
C ALA A 77 0.59 -8.79 -8.76
N GLY A 78 1.44 -7.76 -8.73
CA GLY A 78 2.29 -7.36 -9.85
C GLY A 78 3.16 -8.52 -10.32
N THR A 79 3.97 -9.09 -9.43
CA THR A 79 4.86 -10.22 -9.75
C THR A 79 4.11 -11.44 -10.28
N LEU A 80 2.91 -11.76 -9.74
CA LEU A 80 2.10 -12.88 -10.22
C LEU A 80 1.62 -12.68 -11.66
N ASN A 81 1.36 -11.44 -12.09
CA ASN A 81 0.98 -11.13 -13.47
C ASN A 81 2.13 -11.34 -14.47
N GLU A 82 3.37 -11.37 -14.00
CA GLU A 82 4.56 -11.59 -14.83
C GLU A 82 4.92 -13.07 -15.00
N LEU A 83 4.29 -13.96 -14.22
CA LEU A 83 4.57 -15.38 -14.27
C LEU A 83 4.01 -16.04 -15.54
N SER A 84 4.76 -17.00 -16.08
CA SER A 84 4.23 -17.87 -17.12
C SER A 84 3.12 -18.78 -16.56
N PRO A 85 2.24 -19.33 -17.41
CA PRO A 85 1.20 -20.26 -16.96
C PRO A 85 1.75 -21.47 -16.18
N GLU A 86 2.95 -21.93 -16.55
CA GLU A 86 3.64 -23.04 -15.87
C GLU A 86 4.11 -22.65 -14.46
N GLN A 87 4.63 -21.44 -14.31
CA GLN A 87 5.08 -20.91 -13.01
C GLN A 87 3.90 -20.62 -12.08
N LEU A 88 2.80 -20.10 -12.62
CA LEU A 88 1.58 -19.85 -11.85
C LEU A 88 0.98 -21.16 -11.31
N ALA A 89 0.97 -22.22 -12.13
CA ALA A 89 0.50 -23.54 -11.69
C ALA A 89 1.34 -24.11 -10.53
N ILE A 90 2.67 -23.90 -10.53
CA ILE A 90 3.55 -24.30 -9.42
C ILE A 90 3.23 -23.51 -8.15
N PHE A 91 3.01 -22.19 -8.28
CA PHE A 91 2.64 -21.34 -7.16
C PHE A 91 1.30 -21.77 -6.53
N ASP A 92 0.27 -21.99 -7.34
CA ASP A 92 -1.04 -22.44 -6.89
C ASP A 92 -0.96 -23.78 -6.14
N GLU A 93 -0.19 -24.73 -6.67
CA GLU A 93 0.03 -26.02 -6.01
C GLU A 93 0.82 -25.88 -4.69
N ALA A 94 1.73 -24.92 -4.58
CA ALA A 94 2.47 -24.66 -3.35
C ALA A 94 1.58 -24.03 -2.26
N ILE A 95 0.62 -23.16 -2.62
CA ILE A 95 -0.33 -22.56 -1.68
C ILE A 95 -1.34 -23.59 -1.17
N LYS A 96 -1.91 -24.42 -2.05
CA LYS A 96 -2.91 -25.44 -1.67
C LYS A 96 -2.38 -26.48 -0.67
N ARG A 97 -1.06 -26.62 -0.53
CA ARG A 97 -0.40 -27.57 0.38
C ARG A 97 -0.16 -27.02 1.79
N LYS A 98 -0.51 -25.75 2.06
CA LYS A 98 -0.52 -25.14 3.40
C LYS A 98 -1.92 -25.17 4.00
#